data_AF-A0A2G2V1X5-F1
#
_entry.id   AF-A0A2G2V1X5-F1
#
_cell.length_a   1.000
_cell.length_b   1.000
_cell.length_c   1.000
_cell.angle_alpha   90.00
_cell.angle_beta   90.00
_cell.angle_gamma   90.00
#
_symmetry.space_group_name_H-M   'P 1'
#
loop_
_entity.id
_entity.type
_entity.pdbx_description
1 polymer ?
#
loop_
_entity_poly.entity_id
_entity_poly.type
_entity_poly.pdbx_seq_one_letter_code
_entity_poly.pdbx_strand_id
1 'polypeptide(L)'
;MQMTAQSPTTSRQGRVLPSSLTIRTFATRGSGKKNFMDLSKSPHGHSKKVHPKKSGHDSRRDLNVPVLIRTIRRSTKEKVQIASEVSSMLRNQVAERASAKEEANILQAELDSRT
;
A
#
# COMPACT_ATOMS: atom_id res chain seq x y z
N MET A 1 -21.64 -36.16 -37.84
CA MET A 1 -22.05 -34.96 -37.09
C MET A 1 -22.93 -35.40 -35.94
N GLN A 2 -22.42 -35.34 -34.70
CA GLN A 2 -23.18 -35.54 -33.47
C GLN A 2 -22.76 -34.40 -32.52
N MET A 3 -23.73 -33.60 -32.08
CA MET A 3 -23.55 -32.49 -31.16
C MET A 3 -24.05 -32.95 -29.79
N THR A 4 -23.15 -33.12 -28.82
CA THR A 4 -23.53 -33.34 -27.42
C THR A 4 -23.11 -32.13 -26.60
N ALA A 5 -24.10 -31.34 -26.20
CA ALA A 5 -23.96 -30.32 -25.17
C ALA A 5 -23.95 -31.01 -23.79
N GLN A 6 -22.92 -30.73 -22.98
CA GLN A 6 -22.94 -31.02 -21.54
C GLN A 6 -22.49 -29.77 -20.80
N SER A 7 -23.38 -29.30 -19.93
CA SER A 7 -23.32 -28.09 -19.11
C SER A 7 -22.37 -28.27 -17.92
N PRO A 8 -21.66 -27.22 -17.47
CA PRO A 8 -20.87 -27.29 -16.24
C PRO A 8 -21.78 -27.15 -15.00
N THR A 9 -21.84 -28.20 -14.17
CA THR A 9 -22.52 -28.17 -12.88
C THR A 9 -21.55 -27.90 -11.72
N THR A 10 -21.90 -26.85 -10.97
CA THR A 10 -21.68 -26.62 -9.52
C THR A 10 -20.25 -26.56 -8.98
N SER A 11 -19.87 -25.39 -8.46
CA SER A 11 -19.83 -25.18 -7.01
C SER A 11 -19.54 -23.71 -6.68
N ARG A 12 -20.50 -23.04 -6.04
CA ARG A 12 -20.27 -21.82 -5.26
C ARG A 12 -19.63 -22.26 -3.95
N GLN A 13 -18.39 -21.86 -3.67
CA GLN A 13 -17.96 -21.68 -2.29
C GLN A 13 -17.13 -20.42 -2.19
N GLY A 14 -17.60 -19.52 -1.32
CA GLY A 14 -17.08 -18.16 -1.15
C GLY A 14 -15.65 -18.10 -0.65
N ARG A 15 -15.06 -16.91 -0.86
CA ARG A 15 -13.81 -16.47 -0.24
C ARG A 15 -13.84 -16.68 1.27
N VAL A 16 -12.82 -17.35 1.82
CA VAL A 16 -12.37 -17.16 3.20
C VAL A 16 -10.84 -17.12 3.19
N LEU A 17 -10.30 -16.08 3.83
CA LEU A 17 -8.89 -15.71 3.94
C LEU A 17 -8.07 -16.77 4.71
N PRO A 18 -6.73 -16.80 4.56
CA PRO A 18 -5.89 -17.88 5.08
C PRO A 18 -5.92 -17.92 6.62
N SER A 19 -6.31 -19.07 7.15
CA SER A 19 -6.29 -19.36 8.58
C SER A 19 -4.95 -19.96 9.02
N SER A 20 -4.32 -19.25 9.93
CA SER A 20 -3.35 -19.68 10.95
C SER A 20 -1.86 -19.40 10.67
N LEU A 21 -1.35 -18.49 11.50
CA LEU A 21 0.05 -18.23 11.81
C LEU A 21 0.54 -19.33 12.76
N THR A 22 1.44 -20.20 12.32
CA THR A 22 2.05 -21.22 13.18
C THR A 22 3.16 -20.59 14.03
N ILE A 23 2.90 -20.37 15.33
CA ILE A 23 3.92 -19.97 16.29
C ILE A 23 4.58 -21.23 16.87
N ARG A 24 5.88 -21.39 16.60
CA ARG A 24 6.72 -22.45 17.17
C ARG A 24 6.97 -22.14 18.65
N THR A 25 6.31 -22.85 19.56
CA THR A 25 6.59 -22.77 21.00
C THR A 25 7.85 -23.58 21.32
N PHE A 26 8.85 -22.95 21.95
CA PHE A 26 9.94 -23.70 22.58
C PHE A 26 9.42 -24.33 23.88
N ALA A 27 9.65 -25.64 24.04
CA ALA A 27 9.32 -26.36 25.25
C ALA A 27 10.08 -25.80 26.46
N THR A 28 9.38 -25.71 27.59
CA THR A 28 9.90 -25.38 28.92
C THR A 28 10.95 -26.42 29.34
N ARG A 29 12.24 -26.07 29.22
CA ARG A 29 13.33 -26.93 29.68
C ARG A 29 13.64 -26.64 31.15
N GLY A 30 13.21 -27.56 32.01
CA GLY A 30 13.89 -27.91 33.26
C GLY A 30 13.45 -27.12 34.50
N SER A 31 12.52 -27.72 35.26
CA SER A 31 12.29 -27.40 36.67
C SER A 31 13.52 -27.84 37.49
N GLY A 32 14.44 -26.91 37.74
CA GLY A 32 15.55 -27.07 38.67
C GLY A 32 15.23 -26.46 40.03
N LYS A 33 14.35 -27.11 40.81
CA LYS A 33 14.12 -26.77 42.22
C LYS A 33 15.39 -27.11 43.00
N LYS A 34 16.10 -26.09 43.49
CA LYS A 34 17.09 -26.24 44.56
C LYS A 34 16.81 -25.21 45.64
N ASN A 35 16.26 -25.70 46.73
CA ASN A 35 16.02 -24.95 47.96
C ASN A 35 17.37 -24.84 48.69
N PHE A 36 18.07 -23.72 48.57
CA PHE A 36 19.04 -23.32 49.58
C PHE A 36 18.79 -21.84 49.85
N MET A 37 17.99 -21.63 50.88
CA MET A 37 17.69 -20.35 51.46
C MET A 37 18.91 -19.96 52.30
N ASP A 38 19.82 -19.17 51.72
CA ASP A 38 20.84 -18.47 52.50
C ASP A 38 20.28 -17.09 52.87
N LEU A 39 19.95 -16.95 54.15
CA LEU A 39 19.34 -15.74 54.75
C LEU A 39 20.41 -14.77 55.28
N SER A 40 21.68 -14.94 54.91
CA SER A 40 22.75 -14.06 55.38
C SER A 40 22.94 -12.83 54.48
N LYS A 41 22.06 -11.85 54.71
CA LYS A 41 22.26 -10.40 54.51
C LYS A 41 22.28 -9.86 53.06
N SER A 42 21.39 -8.89 52.81
CA SER A 42 21.74 -7.67 52.07
C SER A 42 20.83 -6.53 52.53
N PRO A 43 21.33 -5.30 52.66
CA PRO A 43 20.82 -4.31 53.58
C PRO A 43 19.46 -3.80 53.11
N HIS A 44 18.66 -3.37 54.08
CA HIS A 44 17.43 -2.62 53.95
C HIS A 44 17.48 -1.59 52.80
N GLY A 45 17.15 -2.06 51.60
CA GLY A 45 17.10 -1.26 50.40
C GLY A 45 15.72 -0.65 50.33
N HIS A 46 15.63 0.65 50.58
CA HIS A 46 14.46 1.45 50.27
C HIS A 46 14.03 1.18 48.82
N SER A 47 13.02 0.34 48.62
CA SER A 47 12.42 0.14 47.30
C SER A 47 11.60 1.39 47.01
N LYS A 48 12.27 2.46 46.54
CA LYS A 48 11.55 3.54 45.88
C LYS A 48 10.98 2.91 44.62
N LYS A 49 9.68 2.64 44.66
CA LYS A 49 8.85 2.17 43.56
C LYS A 49 8.95 3.22 42.44
N VAL A 50 9.99 3.12 41.63
CA VAL A 50 10.10 3.91 40.40
C VAL A 50 9.07 3.31 39.47
N HIS A 51 7.95 4.02 39.33
CA HIS A 51 7.01 3.74 38.26
C HIS A 51 7.79 3.77 36.95
N PRO A 52 7.79 2.70 36.13
CA PRO A 52 8.34 2.82 34.80
C PRO A 52 7.56 3.93 34.09
N LYS A 53 8.24 5.04 33.79
CA LYS A 53 7.72 6.04 32.86
C LYS A 53 7.43 5.27 31.58
N LYS A 54 6.16 5.25 31.18
CA LYS A 54 5.67 4.51 30.02
C LYS A 54 6.60 4.81 28.83
N SER A 55 7.46 3.85 28.52
CA SER A 55 8.22 3.85 27.29
C SER A 55 7.28 3.40 26.18
N GLY A 56 7.48 3.96 24.99
CA GLY A 56 6.83 3.45 23.79
C GLY A 56 5.41 3.96 23.60
N HIS A 57 5.28 5.26 23.37
CA HIS A 57 4.37 5.67 22.31
C HIS A 57 5.22 6.18 21.17
N ASP A 58 5.89 5.23 20.47
CA ASP A 58 6.29 5.51 19.10
C ASP A 58 5.01 5.87 18.38
N SER A 59 4.84 7.18 18.20
CA SER A 59 3.67 7.81 17.64
C SER A 59 3.59 7.38 16.19
N ARG A 60 2.99 6.20 16.00
CA ARG A 60 2.51 5.66 14.74
C ARG A 60 1.32 6.53 14.37
N ARG A 61 1.62 7.80 14.05
CA ARG A 61 0.74 8.91 13.73
C ARG A 61 -0.70 8.46 13.62
N ASP A 62 -1.43 8.54 14.73
CA ASP A 62 -2.87 8.31 14.77
C ASP A 62 -3.52 9.44 13.96
N LEU A 63 -3.45 9.32 12.64
CA LEU A 63 -4.17 10.17 11.72
C LEU A 63 -5.64 9.85 11.94
N ASN A 64 -6.27 10.66 12.79
CA ASN A 64 -7.70 10.61 13.03
C ASN A 64 -8.40 10.53 11.67
N VAL A 65 -9.36 9.61 11.53
CA VAL A 65 -10.05 9.30 10.28
C VAL A 65 -10.50 10.55 9.50
N PRO A 66 -11.02 11.62 10.14
CA PRO A 66 -11.35 12.88 9.46
C PRO A 66 -10.17 13.60 8.81
N VAL A 67 -8.98 13.56 9.41
CA VAL A 67 -7.75 14.15 8.86
C VAL A 67 -7.32 13.37 7.62
N LEU A 68 -7.34 12.03 7.68
CA LEU A 68 -7.02 11.18 6.55
C LEU A 68 -7.95 11.44 5.35
N ILE A 69 -9.26 11.54 5.59
CA ILE A 69 -10.26 11.86 4.56
C ILE A 69 -9.96 13.22 3.92
N ARG A 70 -9.62 14.25 4.72
CA ARG A 70 -9.27 15.58 4.20
C ARG A 70 -8.01 15.53 3.33
N THR A 71 -6.98 14.80 3.78
CA THR A 71 -5.74 14.64 3.02
C THR A 71 -5.99 13.95 1.69
N ILE A 72 -6.73 12.83 1.67
CA ILE A 72 -7.08 12.12 0.43
C ILE A 72 -7.83 13.06 -0.51
N ARG A 73 -8.84 13.79 -0.03
CA ARG A 73 -9.60 14.73 -0.87
C ARG A 73 -8.72 15.81 -1.49
N ARG A 74 -7.81 16.41 -0.70
CA ARG A 74 -6.87 17.42 -1.21
C ARG A 74 -5.94 16.80 -2.26
N SER A 75 -5.32 15.67 -1.96
CA SER A 75 -4.40 14.99 -2.87
C SER A 75 -5.08 14.54 -4.17
N THR A 76 -6.33 14.07 -4.11
CA THR A 76 -7.10 13.74 -5.32
C THR A 76 -7.36 14.98 -6.17
N LYS A 77 -7.75 16.10 -5.55
CA LYS A 77 -8.00 17.35 -6.28
C LYS A 77 -6.74 17.86 -6.98
N GLU A 78 -5.61 17.88 -6.27
CA GLU A 78 -4.31 18.31 -6.82
C GLU A 78 -3.89 17.43 -8.00
N LYS A 79 -4.01 16.10 -7.86
CA LYS A 79 -3.66 15.16 -8.94
C LYS A 79 -4.56 15.30 -10.17
N VAL A 80 -5.86 15.51 -9.98
CA VAL A 80 -6.80 15.74 -11.10
C VAL A 80 -6.46 17.04 -11.83
N GLN A 81 -6.14 18.10 -11.09
CA GLN A 81 -5.74 19.38 -11.68
C GLN A 81 -4.48 19.24 -12.54
N ILE A 82 -3.43 18.62 -11.99
CA ILE A 82 -2.17 18.38 -12.72
C ILE A 82 -2.41 17.50 -13.95
N ALA A 83 -3.22 16.44 -13.82
CA ALA A 83 -3.56 15.58 -14.95
C ALA A 83 -4.29 16.34 -16.06
N SER A 84 -5.18 17.28 -15.71
CA SER A 84 -5.87 18.13 -16.67
C SER A 84 -4.92 19.08 -17.40
N GLU A 85 -4.00 19.72 -16.67
CA GLU A 85 -2.99 20.63 -17.24
C GLU A 85 -2.02 19.90 -18.18
N VAL A 86 -1.54 18.72 -17.76
CA VAL A 86 -0.69 17.89 -18.62
C VAL A 86 -1.47 17.41 -19.84
N SER A 87 -2.73 17.02 -19.69
CA SER A 87 -3.57 16.60 -20.82
C SER A 87 -3.80 17.72 -21.83
N SER A 88 -4.08 18.95 -21.38
CA SER A 88 -4.28 20.09 -22.28
C SER A 88 -3.00 20.44 -23.03
N MET A 89 -1.85 20.47 -22.34
CA MET A 89 -0.55 20.70 -22.96
C MET A 89 -0.25 19.64 -24.03
N LEU A 90 -0.49 18.37 -23.74
CA LEU A 90 -0.29 17.28 -24.71
C LEU A 90 -1.24 17.39 -25.90
N ARG A 91 -2.51 17.75 -25.69
CA ARG A 91 -3.47 17.97 -26.78
C ARG A 91 -3.01 19.09 -27.71
N ASN A 92 -2.53 20.20 -27.17
CA ASN A 92 -2.01 21.31 -27.97
C ASN A 92 -0.81 20.86 -28.79
N GLN A 93 0.16 20.16 -28.18
CA GLN A 93 1.32 19.64 -28.92
C GLN A 93 0.93 18.65 -30.03
N VAL A 94 -0.07 17.81 -29.80
CA VAL A 94 -0.58 16.90 -30.83
C VAL A 94 -1.24 17.67 -31.97
N ALA A 95 -2.03 18.71 -31.67
CA ALA A 95 -2.66 19.56 -32.67
C ALA A 95 -1.61 20.31 -33.52
N GLU A 96 -0.60 20.91 -32.90
CA GLU A 96 0.50 21.58 -33.61
C GLU A 96 1.24 20.62 -34.55
N ARG A 97 1.56 19.40 -34.08
CA ARG A 97 2.20 18.38 -34.92
C ARG A 97 1.32 17.93 -36.08
N ALA A 98 0.01 17.82 -35.86
CA ALA A 98 -0.94 17.48 -36.91
C ALA A 98 -1.00 18.59 -37.97
N SER A 99 -1.03 19.86 -37.55
CA SER A 99 -1.00 21.02 -38.46
C SER A 99 0.28 21.05 -39.29
N ALA A 100 1.44 20.95 -38.65
CA ALA A 100 2.73 20.95 -39.35
C ALA A 100 2.87 19.77 -40.34
N LYS A 101 2.32 18.59 -39.98
CA LYS A 101 2.30 17.43 -40.87
C LYS A 101 1.41 17.67 -42.09
N GLU A 102 0.26 18.31 -41.91
CA GLU A 102 -0.64 18.63 -43.02
C GLU A 102 -0.01 19.63 -43.97
N GLU A 103 0.60 20.70 -43.45
CA GLU A 103 1.35 21.67 -44.26
C GLU A 103 2.47 21.00 -45.05
N ALA A 104 3.27 20.14 -44.41
CA ALA A 104 4.33 19.39 -45.09
C ALA A 104 3.78 18.47 -46.19
N ASN A 105 2.63 17.84 -45.98
CA ASN A 105 1.97 16.99 -46.97
C ASN A 105 1.49 17.79 -48.19
N ILE A 106 0.92 18.98 -47.97
CA ILE A 106 0.53 19.90 -49.04
C ILE A 106 1.75 20.30 -49.87
N LEU A 107 2.83 20.72 -49.21
CA LEU A 107 4.08 21.10 -49.90
C LEU A 107 4.69 19.93 -50.69
N GLN A 108 4.66 18.72 -50.14
CA GLN A 108 5.12 17.52 -50.84
C GLN A 108 4.30 17.25 -52.11
N ALA A 109 2.97 17.30 -52.00
CA ALA A 109 2.08 17.10 -53.14
C ALA A 109 2.28 18.17 -54.23
N GLU A 110 2.56 19.42 -53.86
CA GLU A 110 2.89 20.47 -54.81
C GLU A 110 4.21 20.19 -55.55
N LEU A 111 5.25 19.73 -54.85
CA LEU A 111 6.51 19.33 -55.49
C LEU A 111 6.32 18.16 -56.45
N ASP A 112 5.57 17.13 -56.03
CA ASP A 112 5.28 15.96 -56.84
C ASP A 112 4.48 16.32 -58.10
N SER A 113 3.64 17.36 -58.06
CA SER A 113 2.88 17.85 -59.23
C SER A 113 3.72 18.55 -60.29
N ARG A 114 4.94 19.01 -59.93
CA ARG A 114 5.85 19.75 -60.82
C ARG A 114 6.92 18.86 -61.46
N THR A 115 6.92 17.56 -61.16
CA THR A 115 7.91 16.58 -61.63
C THR A 115 7.24 15.60 -62.59
#